data_AF-A0A3M7RTP4-F1
#
_entry.id   AF-A0A3M7RTP4-F1
#
_cell.length_a   1.000
_cell.length_b   1.000
_cell.length_c   1.000
_cell.angle_alpha   90.00
_cell.angle_beta   90.00
_cell.angle_gamma   90.00
#
_symmetry.space_group_name_H-M   'P 1'
#
loop_
_entity.id
_entity.type
_entity.pdbx_description
1 polymer ?
#
loop_
_entity_poly.entity_id
_entity_poly.type
_entity_poly.pdbx_seq_one_letter_code
_entity_poly.pdbx_strand_id
1 'polypeptide(L)'
;MRDICLSPAQQYFLQIILNKGVLDQINFKVLFCNVLKKFQIEYEETQIKPMYVKFLREINEAIKHFNMEIKAGNCEITGLSYYCIIRLCDSSSIGDLSQLYSAAELKIFRKVLELIVESENGSVDYNLILNEILSMFDELSEEAQGSQSQIEKCPTNRDIRIILEKFMQDNWLIEIINAPNMITLHGRALIELCQYIKQIFPPEDLSYCYLCKFIVLNNFSCSGCSMKLHRYCAKRFFKGGKDCPSCKQSFSKDQIDGLLESLSSAKNAYACSQFSSQS
;
A
#
# COMPACT_ATOMS: atom_id res chain seq x y z
N MET A 1 5.74 -16.17 31.85
CA MET A 1 5.94 -15.39 30.61
C MET A 1 7.31 -14.76 30.70
N ARG A 2 8.22 -14.98 29.74
CA ARG A 2 9.44 -14.16 29.71
C ARG A 2 9.01 -12.78 29.25
N ASP A 3 9.32 -11.75 30.01
CA ASP A 3 9.18 -10.38 29.54
C ASP A 3 10.12 -10.23 28.34
N ILE A 4 9.56 -10.28 27.13
CA ILE A 4 10.30 -10.01 25.90
C ILE A 4 10.54 -8.51 25.88
N CYS A 5 11.60 -8.07 26.55
CA CYS A 5 11.97 -6.66 26.62
C CYS A 5 12.80 -6.30 25.37
N LEU A 6 12.33 -5.31 24.62
CA LEU A 6 13.08 -4.73 23.51
C LEU A 6 14.35 -4.07 24.05
N SER A 7 15.51 -4.37 23.44
CA SER A 7 16.74 -3.63 23.71
C SER A 7 16.63 -2.15 23.34
N PRO A 8 17.45 -1.24 23.90
CA PRO A 8 17.44 0.18 23.53
C PRO A 8 17.62 0.41 22.02
N ALA A 9 18.42 -0.42 21.35
CA ALA A 9 18.58 -0.40 19.90
C ALA A 9 17.28 -0.73 19.15
N GLN A 10 16.58 -1.77 19.58
CA GLN A 10 15.29 -2.17 19.02
C GLN A 10 14.19 -1.15 19.29
N GLN A 11 14.15 -0.57 20.50
CA GLN A 11 13.21 0.51 20.83
C GLN A 11 13.43 1.74 19.95
N TYR A 12 14.69 2.17 19.78
CA TYR A 12 15.04 3.29 18.92
C TYR A 12 14.69 3.03 17.45
N PHE A 13 14.95 1.81 16.96
CA PHE A 13 14.56 1.39 15.62
C PHE A 13 13.03 1.46 15.42
N LEU A 14 12.27 0.93 16.37
CA LEU A 14 10.81 0.91 16.33
C LEU A 14 10.22 2.33 16.37
N GLN A 15 10.75 3.21 17.22
CA GLN A 15 10.33 4.61 17.32
C GLN A 15 10.48 5.35 15.97
N ILE A 16 11.57 5.12 15.25
CA ILE A 16 11.79 5.74 13.94
C ILE A 16 10.77 5.22 12.93
N ILE A 17 10.50 3.91 12.90
CA ILE A 17 9.53 3.34 11.97
C ILE A 17 8.12 3.88 12.26
N LEU A 18 7.71 3.93 13.53
CA LEU A 18 6.42 4.49 13.92
C LEU A 18 6.26 5.95 13.50
N ASN A 19 7.32 6.76 13.63
CA ASN A 19 7.29 8.17 13.23
C ASN A 19 7.23 8.34 11.70
N LYS A 20 7.95 7.49 10.95
CA LYS A 20 8.00 7.56 9.48
C LYS A 20 6.77 6.95 8.80
N GLY A 21 6.05 6.06 9.47
CA GLY A 21 4.89 5.32 8.93
C GLY A 21 5.28 4.22 7.96
N VAL A 22 5.97 4.57 6.87
CA VAL A 22 6.45 3.65 5.84
C VAL A 22 7.90 3.93 5.45
N LEU A 23 8.68 2.88 5.21
CA LEU A 23 10.04 2.97 4.69
C LEU A 23 10.23 2.00 3.53
N ASP A 24 10.87 2.42 2.45
CA ASP A 24 11.33 1.49 1.42
C ASP A 24 12.48 0.61 1.93
N GLN A 25 12.75 -0.49 1.24
CA GLN A 25 13.77 -1.47 1.63
C GLN A 25 15.18 -0.89 1.79
N ILE A 26 15.55 0.13 1.01
CA ILE A 26 16.90 0.73 1.08
C ILE A 26 17.00 1.52 2.38
N ASN A 27 16.07 2.46 2.61
CA ASN A 27 16.04 3.27 3.82
C ASN A 27 15.85 2.43 5.08
N PHE A 28 15.06 1.36 5.02
CA PHE A 28 14.89 0.43 6.14
C PHE A 28 16.20 -0.31 6.52
N LYS A 29 17.00 -0.72 5.52
CA LYS A 29 18.33 -1.33 5.77
C LYS A 29 19.35 -0.30 6.26
N VAL A 30 19.35 0.90 5.69
CA VAL A 30 20.20 2.01 6.15
C VAL A 30 19.90 2.34 7.61
N LEU A 31 18.62 2.41 7.97
CA LEU A 31 18.18 2.60 9.35
C LEU A 31 18.75 1.50 10.26
N PHE A 32 18.62 0.23 9.88
CA PHE A 32 19.17 -0.89 10.66
C PHE A 32 20.68 -0.73 10.88
N CYS A 33 21.46 -0.47 9.82
CA CYS A 33 22.90 -0.26 9.93
C CYS A 33 23.25 0.96 10.81
N ASN A 34 22.48 2.04 10.72
CA ASN A 34 22.67 3.24 11.55
C ASN A 34 22.40 2.96 13.03
N VAL A 35 21.40 2.12 13.33
CA VAL A 35 21.13 1.66 14.70
C VAL A 35 22.30 0.84 15.23
N LEU A 36 22.83 -0.12 14.46
CA LEU A 36 24.00 -0.89 14.88
C LEU A 36 25.20 0.01 15.20
N LYS A 37 25.49 0.99 14.33
CA LYS A 37 26.56 1.97 14.54
C LYS A 37 26.32 2.82 15.79
N LYS A 38 25.11 3.35 15.98
CA LYS A 38 24.77 4.23 17.11
C LYS A 38 24.94 3.53 18.46
N PHE A 39 24.57 2.25 18.53
CA PHE A 39 24.67 1.45 19.75
C PHE A 39 25.96 0.62 19.83
N GLN A 40 26.94 0.88 18.94
CA GLN A 40 28.25 0.23 18.91
C GLN A 40 28.15 -1.31 18.92
N ILE A 41 27.17 -1.84 18.19
CA ILE A 41 26.97 -3.29 18.05
C ILE A 41 27.94 -3.78 16.98
N GLU A 42 28.89 -4.62 17.38
CA GLU A 42 29.85 -5.25 16.48
C GLU A 42 29.16 -6.27 15.57
N TYR A 43 29.51 -6.26 14.29
CA TYR A 43 29.06 -7.25 13.32
C TYR A 43 30.09 -7.45 12.22
N GLU A 44 30.18 -8.67 11.72
CA GLU A 44 30.88 -8.98 10.48
C GLU A 44 29.95 -8.75 9.29
N GLU A 45 30.48 -8.32 8.14
CA GLU A 45 29.67 -8.07 6.93
C GLU A 45 28.89 -9.31 6.47
N THR A 46 29.48 -10.49 6.65
CA THR A 46 28.86 -11.79 6.34
C THR A 46 27.64 -12.09 7.21
N GLN A 47 27.58 -11.52 8.42
CA GLN A 47 26.54 -11.78 9.42
C GLN A 47 25.41 -10.73 9.42
N ILE A 48 25.50 -9.66 8.62
CA ILE A 48 24.49 -8.60 8.58
C ILE A 48 23.10 -9.17 8.26
N LYS A 49 22.99 -10.04 7.24
CA LYS A 49 21.72 -10.64 6.83
C LYS A 49 21.07 -11.49 7.93
N PRO A 50 21.74 -12.50 8.51
CA PRO A 50 21.13 -13.30 9.58
C PRO A 50 20.84 -12.46 10.82
N MET A 51 21.68 -11.48 11.15
CA MET A 51 21.46 -10.55 12.26
C MET A 51 20.21 -9.70 12.03
N TYR A 52 20.03 -9.13 10.84
CA TYR A 52 18.83 -8.38 10.45
C TYR A 52 17.55 -9.21 10.60
N VAL A 53 17.55 -10.45 10.10
CA VAL A 53 16.39 -11.35 10.21
C VAL A 53 16.08 -11.68 11.68
N LYS A 54 17.11 -11.95 12.49
CA LYS A 54 16.96 -12.19 13.93
C LYS A 54 16.41 -10.95 14.63
N PHE A 55 16.96 -9.78 14.35
CA PHE A 55 16.57 -8.51 14.95
C PHE A 55 15.09 -8.18 14.70
N LEU A 56 14.61 -8.35 13.46
CA LEU A 56 13.20 -8.13 13.13
C LEU A 56 12.27 -9.15 13.78
N ARG A 57 12.66 -10.42 13.83
CA ARG A 57 11.88 -11.46 14.50
C ARG A 57 11.72 -11.16 15.98
N GLU A 58 12.80 -10.78 16.67
CA GLU A 58 12.75 -10.43 18.10
C GLU A 58 11.85 -9.21 18.35
N ILE A 59 11.92 -8.19 17.48
CA ILE A 59 11.00 -7.06 17.56
C ILE A 59 9.56 -7.51 17.36
N ASN A 60 9.27 -8.26 16.29
CA ASN A 60 7.92 -8.73 15.99
C ASN A 60 7.37 -9.63 17.10
N GLU A 61 8.17 -10.51 17.70
CA GLU A 61 7.78 -11.32 18.85
C GLU A 61 7.42 -10.46 20.06
N ALA A 62 8.17 -9.38 20.32
CA ALA A 62 7.88 -8.45 21.39
C ALA A 62 6.60 -7.63 21.12
N ILE A 63 6.43 -7.08 19.92
CA ILE A 63 5.28 -6.20 19.63
C ILE A 63 3.99 -6.96 19.29
N LYS A 64 4.07 -8.28 19.07
CA LYS A 64 2.91 -9.11 18.74
C LYS A 64 1.82 -9.06 19.79
N HIS A 65 2.17 -8.94 21.08
CA HIS A 65 1.17 -8.86 22.16
C HIS A 65 0.39 -7.54 22.16
N PHE A 66 0.84 -6.53 21.42
CA PHE A 66 0.10 -5.30 21.13
C PHE A 66 -0.72 -5.42 19.84
N ASN A 67 -0.88 -6.64 19.29
CA ASN A 67 -1.46 -6.89 17.98
C ASN A 67 -0.76 -6.09 16.86
N MET A 68 0.56 -5.89 16.94
CA MET A 68 1.33 -5.20 15.92
C MET A 68 2.36 -6.13 15.28
N GLU A 69 2.74 -5.83 14.04
CA GLU A 69 3.82 -6.52 13.32
C GLU A 69 4.50 -5.56 12.33
N ILE A 70 5.83 -5.54 12.29
CA ILE A 70 6.56 -4.96 11.16
C ILE A 70 6.43 -5.92 9.98
N LYS A 71 5.74 -5.47 8.94
CA LYS A 71 5.46 -6.26 7.75
C LYS A 71 6.05 -5.63 6.50
N ALA A 72 6.59 -6.49 5.64
CA ALA A 72 7.01 -6.11 4.31
C ALA A 72 5.88 -6.33 3.30
N GLY A 73 5.77 -5.43 2.32
CA GLY A 73 4.94 -5.63 1.13
C GLY A 73 5.54 -4.92 -0.08
N ASN A 74 4.94 -5.12 -1.25
CA ASN A 74 5.44 -4.54 -2.49
C ASN A 74 4.40 -3.60 -3.08
N CYS A 75 4.85 -2.48 -3.64
CA CYS A 75 4.00 -1.64 -4.48
C CYS A 75 3.62 -2.39 -5.77
N GLU A 76 2.34 -2.40 -6.12
CA GLU A 76 1.84 -3.09 -7.31
C GLU A 76 2.29 -2.43 -8.63
N ILE A 77 2.60 -1.13 -8.58
CA ILE A 77 3.06 -0.33 -9.73
C ILE A 77 4.56 -0.52 -9.98
N THR A 78 5.39 -0.36 -8.95
CA THR A 78 6.86 -0.35 -9.11
C THR A 78 7.53 -1.67 -8.77
N GLY A 79 6.86 -2.53 -8.00
CA GLY A 79 7.46 -3.71 -7.39
C GLY A 79 8.50 -3.40 -6.31
N LEU A 80 8.64 -2.14 -5.87
CA LEU A 80 9.50 -1.77 -4.75
C LEU A 80 8.92 -2.32 -3.45
N SER A 81 9.79 -2.82 -2.58
CA SER A 81 9.42 -3.32 -1.27
C SER A 81 9.41 -2.21 -0.23
N TYR A 82 8.35 -2.16 0.56
CA TYR A 82 8.14 -1.25 1.68
C TYR A 82 7.94 -2.03 2.97
N TYR A 83 8.27 -1.39 4.09
CA TYR A 83 8.09 -1.89 5.44
C TYR A 83 7.23 -0.89 6.20
N CYS A 84 6.18 -1.41 6.84
CA CYS A 84 5.29 -0.66 7.71
C CYS A 84 5.02 -1.48 8.98
N ILE A 85 4.55 -0.80 10.03
CA ILE A 85 3.96 -1.49 11.17
C ILE A 85 2.47 -1.62 10.88
N ILE A 86 1.97 -2.86 10.91
CA ILE A 86 0.55 -3.15 10.75
C ILE A 86 -0.05 -3.56 12.08
N ARG A 87 -1.38 -3.42 12.19
CA ARG A 87 -2.16 -4.08 13.24
C ARG A 87 -2.71 -5.41 12.74
N LEU A 88 -2.69 -6.42 13.60
CA LEU A 88 -3.05 -7.80 13.30
C LEU A 88 -4.54 -8.10 13.51
N CYS A 89 -5.18 -7.40 14.46
CA CYS A 89 -6.49 -7.77 15.00
C CYS A 89 -7.58 -6.70 14.82
N ASP A 90 -7.37 -5.69 13.99
CA ASP A 90 -8.42 -4.69 13.80
C ASP A 90 -9.40 -5.18 12.71
N SER A 91 -10.52 -5.73 13.18
CA SER A 91 -11.78 -5.80 12.41
C SER A 91 -12.34 -4.42 12.04
N SER A 92 -11.60 -3.37 12.39
CA SER A 92 -11.87 -1.96 12.14
C SER A 92 -10.54 -1.23 12.03
N SER A 93 -9.74 -1.50 11.00
CA SER A 93 -8.59 -0.65 10.61
C SER A 93 -9.00 0.82 10.31
N ILE A 94 -10.30 1.10 10.32
CA ILE A 94 -10.86 2.44 10.55
C ILE A 94 -10.32 3.08 11.83
N GLY A 95 -10.00 2.33 12.89
CA GLY A 95 -9.60 2.88 14.19
C GLY A 95 -8.37 3.81 14.12
N ASP A 96 -7.41 3.50 13.24
CA ASP A 96 -6.28 4.39 12.96
C ASP A 96 -6.67 5.60 12.12
N LEU A 97 -7.40 5.35 11.03
CA LEU A 97 -7.81 6.41 10.13
C LEU A 97 -8.78 7.39 10.83
N SER A 98 -9.65 6.92 11.73
CA SER A 98 -10.60 7.74 12.49
C SER A 98 -9.97 8.59 13.57
N GLN A 99 -8.72 8.29 13.96
CA GLN A 99 -7.94 9.17 14.84
C GLN A 99 -7.25 10.29 14.05
N LEU A 100 -7.01 10.09 12.75
CA LEU A 100 -6.25 11.00 11.90
C LEU A 100 -7.13 11.86 10.97
N TYR A 101 -8.33 11.37 10.66
CA TYR A 101 -9.24 11.95 9.68
C TYR A 101 -10.66 12.09 10.25
N SER A 102 -11.32 13.17 9.87
CA SER A 102 -12.74 13.41 10.13
C SER A 102 -13.64 12.42 9.39
N ALA A 103 -14.90 12.28 9.84
CA ALA A 103 -15.87 11.41 9.19
C ALA A 103 -16.07 11.73 7.69
N ALA A 104 -16.07 13.02 7.32
CA ALA A 104 -16.16 13.45 5.93
C ALA A 104 -14.94 13.05 5.10
N GLU A 105 -13.72 13.21 5.64
CA GLU A 105 -12.48 12.76 4.98
C GLU A 105 -12.49 11.23 4.79
N LEU A 106 -12.91 10.46 5.79
CA LEU A 106 -13.01 9.00 5.67
C LEU A 106 -14.05 8.55 4.64
N LYS A 107 -15.15 9.30 4.51
CA LYS A 107 -16.18 9.05 3.50
C LYS A 107 -15.63 9.29 2.10
N ILE A 108 -14.87 10.38 1.91
CA ILE A 108 -14.13 10.65 0.68
C ILE A 108 -13.15 9.52 0.39
N PHE A 109 -12.34 9.11 1.38
CA PHE A 109 -11.37 8.04 1.20
C PHE A 109 -12.02 6.71 0.80
N ARG A 110 -13.16 6.37 1.40
CA ARG A 110 -13.95 5.19 1.03
C ARG A 110 -14.43 5.27 -0.42
N LYS A 111 -14.97 6.40 -0.85
CA LYS A 111 -15.39 6.58 -2.26
C LYS A 111 -14.21 6.45 -3.22
N VAL A 112 -13.02 6.96 -2.87
CA VAL A 112 -11.81 6.75 -3.67
C VAL A 112 -11.43 5.26 -3.74
N LEU A 113 -11.52 4.52 -2.63
CA LEU A 113 -11.27 3.08 -2.61
C LEU A 113 -12.24 2.32 -3.53
N GLU A 114 -13.53 2.65 -3.48
CA GLU A 114 -14.57 2.06 -4.34
C GLU A 114 -14.20 2.23 -5.82
N LEU A 115 -13.93 3.47 -6.24
CA LEU A 115 -13.55 3.76 -7.63
C LEU A 115 -12.28 3.00 -8.05
N ILE A 116 -11.29 2.88 -7.16
CA ILE A 116 -10.06 2.15 -7.46
C ILE A 116 -10.33 0.64 -7.59
N VAL A 117 -11.12 0.05 -6.69
CA VAL A 117 -11.45 -1.39 -6.71
C VAL A 117 -12.26 -1.76 -7.94
N GLU A 118 -13.23 -0.92 -8.33
CA GLU A 118 -14.07 -1.11 -9.51
C GLU A 118 -13.32 -0.90 -10.83
N SER A 119 -12.23 -0.12 -10.81
CA SER A 119 -11.43 0.14 -12.01
C SER A 119 -10.70 -1.13 -12.50
N GLU A 120 -10.64 -1.30 -13.82
CA GLU A 120 -9.99 -2.47 -14.43
C GLU A 120 -8.49 -2.61 -14.08
N ASN A 121 -7.81 -1.46 -13.93
CA ASN A 121 -6.36 -1.36 -13.74
C ASN A 121 -5.97 -0.97 -12.30
N GLY A 122 -6.92 -0.87 -11.38
CA GLY A 122 -6.65 -0.41 -10.02
C GLY A 122 -6.16 1.04 -9.95
N SER A 123 -6.59 1.89 -10.88
CA SER A 123 -6.23 3.31 -10.93
C SER A 123 -7.33 4.14 -11.61
N VAL A 124 -7.53 5.37 -11.15
CA VAL A 124 -8.66 6.23 -11.55
C VAL A 124 -8.14 7.62 -11.90
N ASP A 125 -8.75 8.25 -12.90
CA ASP A 125 -8.47 9.64 -13.25
C ASP A 125 -8.88 10.58 -12.10
N TYR A 126 -8.02 11.53 -11.77
CA TYR A 126 -8.24 12.48 -10.66
C TYR A 126 -9.53 13.29 -10.83
N ASN A 127 -9.88 13.71 -12.06
CA ASN A 127 -11.10 14.50 -12.27
C ASN A 127 -12.35 13.65 -12.14
N LEU A 128 -12.27 12.37 -12.52
CA LEU A 128 -13.35 11.42 -12.27
C LEU A 128 -13.58 11.26 -10.75
N ILE A 129 -12.51 11.11 -9.97
CA ILE A 129 -12.60 11.05 -8.49
C ILE A 129 -13.33 12.29 -7.95
N LEU A 130 -12.94 13.50 -8.37
CA LEU A 130 -13.57 14.73 -7.89
C LEU A 130 -15.07 14.78 -8.20
N ASN A 131 -15.44 14.46 -9.44
CA ASN A 131 -16.83 14.53 -9.90
C ASN A 131 -17.70 13.52 -9.15
N GLU A 132 -17.21 12.29 -8.97
CA GLU A 132 -17.91 11.23 -8.25
C GLU A 132 -18.11 11.55 -6.76
N ILE A 133 -17.12 12.18 -6.12
CA ILE A 133 -17.25 12.62 -4.73
C ILE A 133 -18.29 13.73 -4.62
N LEU A 134 -18.29 14.70 -5.54
CA LEU A 134 -19.27 15.79 -5.53
C LEU A 134 -20.69 15.25 -5.71
N SER A 135 -20.91 14.38 -6.71
CA SER A 135 -22.22 13.73 -6.92
C SER A 135 -22.71 13.02 -5.66
N MET A 136 -21.82 12.24 -5.02
CA MET A 136 -22.16 11.54 -3.77
C MET A 136 -22.61 12.52 -2.67
N PHE A 137 -21.94 13.66 -2.47
CA PHE A 137 -22.34 14.64 -1.44
C PHE A 137 -23.58 15.44 -1.82
N ASP A 138 -23.82 15.68 -3.11
CA ASP A 138 -25.04 16.34 -3.60
C ASP A 138 -26.27 15.45 -3.36
N GLU A 139 -26.20 14.16 -3.68
CA GLU A 139 -27.26 13.16 -3.43
C GLU A 139 -27.63 13.09 -1.93
N LEU A 140 -26.62 13.03 -1.06
CA LEU A 140 -26.83 13.02 0.40
C LEU A 140 -27.47 14.32 0.91
N SER A 141 -27.17 15.44 0.26
CA SER A 141 -27.73 16.74 0.63
C SER A 141 -29.21 16.85 0.23
N GLU A 142 -29.62 16.22 -0.87
CA GLU A 142 -31.02 16.12 -1.30
C GLU A 142 -31.83 15.20 -0.37
N GLU A 143 -31.28 14.04 0.01
CA GLU A 143 -31.90 13.09 0.95
C GLU A 143 -32.10 13.71 2.35
N ALA A 144 -31.12 14.50 2.81
CA ALA A 144 -31.18 15.19 4.10
C ALA A 144 -32.18 16.36 4.11
N GLN A 145 -32.59 16.91 2.96
CA GLN A 145 -33.64 17.94 2.93
C GLN A 145 -35.05 17.37 3.22
N GLY A 146 -35.24 16.05 3.04
CA GLY A 146 -36.47 15.34 3.40
C GLY A 146 -36.56 14.90 4.87
N SER A 147 -35.45 15.01 5.63
CA SER A 147 -35.29 14.47 6.98
C SER A 147 -34.75 15.57 7.90
N GLN A 148 -35.24 15.76 9.14
CA GLN A 148 -34.68 16.76 10.08
C GLN A 148 -33.26 16.39 10.61
N SER A 149 -32.42 15.76 9.80
CA SER A 149 -31.03 15.42 10.11
C SER A 149 -30.11 16.63 9.89
N GLN A 150 -29.05 16.73 10.70
CA GLN A 150 -28.00 17.73 10.53
C GLN A 150 -27.39 17.62 9.13
N ILE A 151 -27.46 18.68 8.35
CA ILE A 151 -26.88 18.75 7.01
C ILE A 151 -25.36 18.78 7.18
N GLU A 152 -24.68 17.69 6.82
CA GLU A 152 -23.22 17.71 6.65
C GLU A 152 -22.90 18.72 5.54
N LYS A 153 -22.02 19.69 5.82
CA LYS A 153 -21.64 20.71 4.84
C LYS A 153 -21.00 20.03 3.62
N CYS A 154 -21.62 20.17 2.44
CA CYS A 154 -21.06 19.65 1.19
C CYS A 154 -19.66 20.28 0.96
N PRO A 155 -18.61 19.45 0.81
CA PRO A 155 -17.25 19.95 0.61
C PRO A 155 -17.13 20.60 -0.76
N THR A 156 -16.39 21.72 -0.84
CA THR A 156 -16.12 22.34 -2.14
C THR A 156 -15.10 21.52 -2.93
N ASN A 157 -15.05 21.75 -4.25
CA ASN A 157 -14.02 21.17 -5.13
C ASN A 157 -12.58 21.42 -4.60
N ARG A 158 -12.35 22.60 -4.00
CA ARG A 158 -11.07 22.94 -3.36
C ARG A 158 -10.81 22.10 -2.10
N ASP A 159 -11.83 21.89 -1.27
CA ASP A 159 -11.69 21.10 -0.04
C ASP A 159 -11.33 19.64 -0.38
N ILE A 160 -12.00 19.05 -1.38
CA ILE A 160 -11.71 17.68 -1.83
C ILE A 160 -10.27 17.57 -2.33
N ARG A 161 -9.79 18.53 -3.13
CA ARG A 161 -8.40 18.54 -3.62
C ARG A 161 -7.38 18.55 -2.48
N ILE A 162 -7.58 19.40 -1.47
CA ILE A 162 -6.73 19.47 -0.27
C ILE A 162 -6.73 18.13 0.47
N ILE A 163 -7.90 17.48 0.59
CA ILE A 163 -8.03 16.17 1.25
C ILE A 163 -7.29 15.08 0.46
N LEU A 164 -7.43 15.05 -0.88
CA LEU A 164 -6.70 14.11 -1.74
C LEU A 164 -5.19 14.32 -1.65
N GLU A 165 -4.72 15.57 -1.65
CA GLU A 165 -3.31 15.92 -1.45
C GLU A 165 -2.80 15.43 -0.09
N LYS A 166 -3.58 15.61 0.98
CA LYS A 166 -3.27 15.08 2.31
C LYS A 166 -3.12 13.56 2.29
N PHE A 167 -4.02 12.82 1.63
CA PHE A 167 -3.88 11.36 1.49
C PHE A 167 -2.64 10.93 0.71
N MET A 168 -2.21 11.73 -0.28
CA MET A 168 -0.96 11.46 -1.00
C MET A 168 0.27 11.75 -0.12
N GLN A 169 0.27 12.85 0.63
CA GLN A 169 1.34 13.19 1.58
C GLN A 169 1.50 12.12 2.67
N ASP A 170 0.38 11.59 3.15
CA ASP A 170 0.35 10.51 4.14
C ASP A 170 0.62 9.12 3.54
N ASN A 171 0.94 9.04 2.25
CA ASN A 171 1.23 7.80 1.52
C ASN A 171 0.07 6.78 1.55
N TRP A 172 -1.18 7.24 1.50
CA TRP A 172 -2.33 6.37 1.24
C TRP A 172 -2.62 6.25 -0.25
N LEU A 173 -2.53 7.38 -0.95
CA LEU A 173 -2.71 7.48 -2.39
C LEU A 173 -1.38 7.85 -3.07
N ILE A 174 -1.29 7.59 -4.36
CA ILE A 174 -0.15 7.95 -5.17
C ILE A 174 -0.60 8.24 -6.60
N GLU A 175 0.00 9.25 -7.22
CA GLU A 175 -0.11 9.47 -8.66
C GLU A 175 0.90 8.58 -9.40
N ILE A 176 0.46 7.96 -10.49
CA ILE A 176 1.31 7.13 -11.33
C ILE A 176 2.19 8.05 -12.19
N ILE A 177 3.50 8.09 -11.93
CA ILE A 177 4.42 9.04 -12.57
C ILE A 177 4.39 8.98 -14.11
N ASN A 178 4.20 7.78 -14.68
CA ASN A 178 4.17 7.58 -16.14
C ASN A 178 2.76 7.66 -16.74
N ALA A 179 1.75 8.01 -15.95
CA ALA A 179 0.36 8.17 -16.37
C ALA A 179 -0.21 9.37 -15.60
N PRO A 180 0.02 10.61 -16.08
CA PRO A 180 -0.36 11.81 -15.35
C PRO A 180 -1.86 11.81 -15.08
N ASN A 181 -2.25 12.37 -13.95
CA ASN A 181 -3.62 12.44 -13.45
C ASN A 181 -4.23 11.09 -13.03
N MET A 182 -3.50 9.97 -13.11
CA MET A 182 -3.97 8.66 -12.67
C MET A 182 -3.56 8.40 -11.22
N ILE A 183 -4.55 8.20 -10.35
CA ILE A 183 -4.37 7.95 -8.92
C ILE A 183 -4.60 6.46 -8.62
N THR A 184 -3.79 5.90 -7.73
CA THR A 184 -3.94 4.53 -7.21
C THR A 184 -3.57 4.49 -5.72
N LEU A 185 -3.70 3.32 -5.10
CA LEU A 185 -3.24 3.11 -3.73
C LEU A 185 -1.72 3.03 -3.66
N HIS A 186 -1.15 3.75 -2.70
CA HIS A 186 0.25 3.60 -2.34
C HIS A 186 0.48 2.21 -1.70
N GLY A 187 1.70 1.67 -1.80
CA GLY A 187 2.03 0.35 -1.25
C GLY A 187 1.75 0.22 0.26
N ARG A 188 1.88 1.31 1.02
CA ARG A 188 1.50 1.41 2.43
C ARG A 188 0.03 1.05 2.66
N ALA A 189 -0.89 1.62 1.88
CA ALA A 189 -2.31 1.36 2.02
C ALA A 189 -2.63 -0.12 1.81
N LEU A 190 -2.01 -0.77 0.81
CA LEU A 190 -2.20 -2.20 0.58
C LEU A 190 -1.60 -3.09 1.68
N ILE A 191 -0.58 -2.63 2.39
CA ILE A 191 0.03 -3.35 3.52
C ILE A 191 -0.82 -3.20 4.78
N GLU A 192 -1.17 -1.97 5.15
CA GLU A 192 -1.86 -1.63 6.39
C GLU A 192 -3.38 -1.88 6.30
N LEU A 193 -4.01 -1.56 5.18
CA LEU A 193 -5.47 -1.60 5.02
C LEU A 193 -5.96 -2.87 4.30
N CYS A 194 -5.10 -3.88 4.10
CA CYS A 194 -5.51 -5.12 3.41
C CYS A 194 -6.73 -5.78 4.07
N GLN A 195 -6.75 -5.86 5.39
CA GLN A 195 -7.90 -6.42 6.12
C GLN A 195 -9.12 -5.50 6.04
N TYR A 196 -8.91 -4.18 6.06
CA TYR A 196 -9.97 -3.18 5.89
C TYR A 196 -10.77 -3.43 4.60
N ILE A 197 -10.02 -3.50 3.49
CA ILE A 197 -10.55 -3.59 2.14
C ILE A 197 -11.39 -4.87 2.04
N LYS A 198 -10.91 -5.98 2.59
CA LYS A 198 -11.66 -7.25 2.65
C LYS A 198 -12.95 -7.21 3.45
N GLN A 199 -13.09 -6.29 4.40
CA GLN A 199 -14.28 -6.18 5.25
C GLN A 199 -15.33 -5.28 4.63
N ILE A 200 -14.92 -4.22 3.94
CA ILE A 200 -15.85 -3.25 3.37
C ILE A 200 -16.31 -3.60 1.96
N PHE A 201 -15.56 -4.43 1.24
CA PHE A 201 -15.92 -4.89 -0.09
C PHE A 201 -16.35 -6.36 -0.07
N PRO A 202 -17.43 -6.71 -0.78
CA PRO A 202 -17.77 -8.09 -1.07
C PRO A 202 -16.60 -8.86 -1.71
N PRO A 203 -16.40 -10.15 -1.40
CA PRO A 203 -15.30 -10.94 -1.96
C PRO A 203 -15.29 -11.00 -3.49
N GLU A 204 -16.45 -10.90 -4.14
CA GLU A 204 -16.66 -10.91 -5.59
C GLU A 204 -16.11 -9.66 -6.30
N ASP A 205 -16.07 -8.52 -5.62
CA ASP A 205 -15.51 -7.26 -6.15
C ASP A 205 -13.98 -7.24 -6.03
N LEU A 206 -13.43 -8.12 -5.20
CA LEU A 206 -11.99 -8.20 -4.94
C LEU A 206 -11.31 -9.24 -5.82
N SER A 207 -10.24 -8.79 -6.46
CA SER A 207 -9.35 -9.67 -7.22
C SER A 207 -8.18 -10.15 -6.36
N TYR A 208 -7.78 -11.40 -6.55
CA TYR A 208 -6.68 -12.02 -5.80
C TYR A 208 -5.59 -12.54 -6.74
N CYS A 209 -4.34 -12.26 -6.38
CA CYS A 209 -3.20 -12.77 -7.12
C CYS A 209 -3.13 -14.30 -7.01
N TYR A 210 -3.04 -14.99 -8.14
CA TYR A 210 -3.04 -16.45 -8.19
C TYR A 210 -1.85 -17.07 -7.42
N LEU A 211 -0.71 -16.37 -7.34
CA LEU A 211 0.50 -16.90 -6.70
C LEU A 211 0.57 -16.61 -5.20
N CYS A 212 0.39 -15.36 -4.78
CA CYS A 212 0.57 -14.97 -3.37
C CYS A 212 -0.75 -14.92 -2.58
N LYS A 213 -1.91 -15.02 -3.25
CA LYS A 213 -3.26 -14.99 -2.66
C LYS A 213 -3.62 -13.70 -1.92
N PHE A 214 -2.84 -12.63 -2.11
CA PHE A 214 -3.19 -11.28 -1.65
C PHE A 214 -4.05 -10.55 -2.68
N ILE A 215 -4.79 -9.54 -2.23
CA ILE A 215 -5.56 -8.65 -3.10
C ILE A 215 -4.63 -8.08 -4.17
N VAL A 216 -5.12 -8.01 -5.41
CA VAL A 216 -4.46 -7.37 -6.55
C VAL A 216 -5.40 -6.37 -7.18
N LEU A 217 -4.98 -5.11 -7.24
CA LEU A 217 -5.71 -4.04 -7.92
C LEU A 217 -5.10 -3.82 -9.30
N ASN A 218 -3.79 -3.57 -9.35
CA ASN A 218 -3.04 -3.46 -10.60
C ASN A 218 -2.48 -4.83 -11.02
N ASN A 219 -3.22 -5.49 -11.92
CA ASN A 219 -2.97 -6.88 -12.28
C ASN A 219 -2.22 -7.06 -13.61
N PHE A 220 -1.62 -8.23 -13.76
CA PHE A 220 -1.20 -8.81 -15.03
C PHE A 220 -2.03 -10.09 -15.23
N SER A 221 -2.80 -10.14 -16.32
CA SER A 221 -3.79 -11.18 -16.57
C SER A 221 -3.40 -12.09 -17.73
N CYS A 222 -3.91 -13.33 -17.68
CA CYS A 222 -3.82 -14.26 -18.81
C CYS A 222 -4.93 -13.97 -19.82
N SER A 223 -4.64 -14.02 -21.12
CA SER A 223 -5.67 -13.87 -22.16
C SER A 223 -6.58 -15.10 -22.31
N GLY A 224 -6.15 -16.26 -21.79
CA GLY A 224 -6.89 -17.52 -21.89
C GLY A 224 -7.73 -17.91 -20.68
N CYS A 225 -7.61 -17.20 -19.56
CA CYS A 225 -8.43 -17.46 -18.37
C CYS A 225 -8.45 -16.24 -17.44
N SER A 226 -9.35 -16.26 -16.45
CA SER A 226 -9.60 -15.16 -15.51
C SER A 226 -8.53 -14.99 -14.42
N MET A 227 -7.36 -15.59 -14.58
CA MET A 227 -6.32 -15.55 -13.55
C MET A 227 -5.63 -14.18 -13.54
N LYS A 228 -5.47 -13.60 -12.35
CA LYS A 228 -4.78 -12.32 -12.12
C LYS A 228 -3.48 -12.53 -11.32
N LEU A 229 -2.40 -11.84 -11.70
CA LEU A 229 -1.15 -11.77 -10.93
C LEU A 229 -0.86 -10.33 -10.55
N HIS A 230 -0.20 -10.12 -9.41
CA HIS A 230 0.60 -8.91 -9.27
C HIS A 230 1.68 -8.88 -10.33
N ARG A 231 1.99 -7.69 -10.86
CA ARG A 231 3.06 -7.49 -11.84
C ARG A 231 4.42 -7.97 -11.32
N TYR A 232 4.73 -7.71 -10.05
CA TYR A 232 5.96 -8.21 -9.43
C TYR A 232 5.96 -9.74 -9.22
N CYS A 233 4.81 -10.36 -8.97
CA CYS A 233 4.68 -11.82 -8.90
C CYS A 233 4.90 -12.45 -10.28
N ALA A 234 4.29 -11.89 -11.32
CA ALA A 234 4.48 -12.30 -12.71
C ALA A 234 5.95 -12.20 -13.13
N LYS A 235 6.61 -11.06 -12.86
CA LYS A 235 8.06 -10.87 -13.11
C LYS A 235 8.92 -11.94 -12.43
N ARG A 236 8.59 -12.35 -11.21
CA ARG A 236 9.31 -13.42 -10.49
C ARG A 236 9.04 -14.78 -11.12
N PHE A 237 7.79 -15.07 -11.49
CA PHE A 237 7.38 -16.31 -12.11
C PHE A 237 8.05 -16.54 -13.47
N PHE A 238 8.12 -15.49 -14.30
CA PHE A 238 8.70 -15.57 -15.65
C PHE A 238 10.21 -15.82 -15.69
N LYS A 239 10.91 -15.81 -14.55
CA LYS A 239 12.29 -16.27 -14.47
C LYS A 239 12.44 -17.80 -14.64
N GLY A 240 11.39 -18.56 -14.35
CA GLY A 240 11.42 -20.03 -14.33
C GLY A 240 10.34 -20.72 -15.16
N GLY A 241 9.40 -19.99 -15.76
CA GLY A 241 8.35 -20.55 -16.61
C GLY A 241 7.76 -19.50 -17.54
N LYS A 242 7.04 -19.92 -18.58
CA LYS A 242 6.32 -19.02 -19.52
C LYS A 242 4.84 -19.34 -19.67
N ASP A 243 4.39 -20.39 -18.99
CA ASP A 243 3.03 -20.90 -19.12
C ASP A 243 2.17 -20.45 -17.95
N CYS A 244 0.93 -20.10 -18.25
CA CYS A 244 -0.06 -19.73 -17.26
C CYS A 244 -0.13 -20.79 -16.15
N PRO A 245 0.03 -20.41 -14.87
CA PRO A 245 -0.02 -21.37 -13.78
C PRO A 245 -1.42 -21.97 -13.57
N SER A 246 -2.46 -21.37 -14.16
CA SER A 246 -3.84 -21.85 -14.14
C SER A 246 -4.16 -22.72 -15.37
N CYS A 247 -4.17 -22.16 -16.59
CA CYS A 247 -4.62 -22.86 -17.79
C CYS A 247 -3.50 -23.43 -18.69
N LYS A 248 -2.22 -23.26 -18.31
CA LYS A 248 -1.03 -23.71 -19.08
C LYS A 248 -0.83 -23.07 -20.45
N GLN A 249 -1.64 -22.09 -20.83
CA GLN A 249 -1.40 -21.29 -22.03
C GLN A 249 -0.09 -20.50 -21.88
N SER A 250 0.77 -20.58 -22.89
CA SER A 250 2.01 -19.80 -22.93
C SER A 250 1.74 -18.32 -23.13
N PHE A 251 2.42 -17.48 -22.34
CA PHE A 251 2.48 -16.04 -22.57
C PHE A 251 3.41 -15.72 -23.74
N SER A 252 3.02 -14.78 -24.59
CA SER A 252 3.87 -14.33 -25.69
C SER A 252 5.09 -13.58 -25.16
N LYS A 253 6.16 -13.53 -25.96
CA LYS A 253 7.36 -12.77 -25.60
C LYS A 253 7.04 -11.28 -25.38
N ASP A 254 6.21 -10.71 -26.24
CA ASP A 254 5.82 -9.28 -26.16
C ASP A 254 5.04 -8.97 -24.88
N GLN A 255 4.18 -9.87 -24.41
CA GLN A 255 3.47 -9.72 -23.14
C GLN A 255 4.44 -9.67 -21.94
N ILE A 256 5.45 -10.55 -21.96
CA ILE A 256 6.46 -10.62 -20.90
C ILE A 256 7.35 -9.38 -20.96
N ASP A 257 7.84 -9.02 -22.14
CA ASP A 257 8.75 -7.88 -22.33
C ASP A 257 8.05 -6.57 -21.95
N GLY A 258 6.79 -6.36 -22.38
CA GLY A 258 5.99 -5.19 -22.00
C GLY A 258 5.74 -5.10 -20.48
N LEU A 259 5.53 -6.22 -19.79
CA LEU A 259 5.47 -6.25 -18.32
C LEU A 259 6.79 -5.82 -17.68
N LEU A 260 7.92 -6.32 -18.18
CA LEU A 260 9.24 -6.02 -17.62
C LEU A 260 9.65 -4.57 -17.85
N GLU A 261 9.39 -4.04 -19.05
CA GLU A 261 9.64 -2.66 -19.41
C GLU A 261 8.81 -1.71 -18.54
N SER A 262 7.50 -1.96 -18.45
CA SER A 262 6.59 -1.11 -17.68
C SER A 262 6.93 -1.09 -16.18
N LEU A 263 7.34 -2.21 -15.58
CA LEU A 263 7.83 -2.25 -14.20
C LEU A 263 9.15 -1.49 -14.02
N SER A 264 10.06 -1.61 -14.99
CA SER A 264 11.37 -0.95 -14.92
C SER A 264 11.25 0.56 -15.10
N SER A 265 10.41 0.98 -16.05
CA SER A 265 10.07 2.37 -16.29
C SER A 265 9.41 3.01 -15.06
N ALA A 266 8.41 2.34 -14.46
CA ALA A 266 7.80 2.82 -13.22
C ALA A 266 8.84 2.93 -12.10
N LYS A 267 9.62 1.89 -11.85
CA LYS A 267 10.66 1.91 -10.80
C LYS A 267 11.65 3.06 -10.98
N ASN A 268 12.10 3.32 -12.20
CA ASN A 268 13.04 4.40 -12.50
C ASN A 268 12.41 5.79 -12.26
N ALA A 269 11.17 5.97 -12.68
CA ALA A 269 10.42 7.20 -12.47
C ALA A 269 10.30 7.55 -10.97
N TYR A 270 9.97 6.55 -10.13
CA TYR A 270 9.88 6.73 -8.67
C TYR A 270 11.23 6.93 -8.00
N ALA A 271 12.31 6.35 -8.52
CA ALA A 271 13.65 6.64 -8.01
C ALA A 271 14.00 8.11 -8.25
N CYS A 272 13.77 8.63 -9.46
CA CYS A 272 14.05 10.02 -9.81
C CYS A 272 13.23 11.02 -8.96
N SER A 273 11.95 10.75 -8.68
CA SER A 273 11.11 11.67 -7.91
C SER A 273 11.54 11.77 -6.43
N GLN A 274 12.01 10.68 -5.82
CA GLN A 274 12.49 10.70 -4.44
C GLN A 274 13.78 11.50 -4.26
N PHE A 275 14.65 11.55 -5.28
CA PHE A 275 15.84 12.41 -5.27
C PHE A 275 15.48 13.91 -5.34
N SER A 276 14.42 14.28 -6.07
CA SER A 276 13.97 15.67 -6.19
C SER A 276 13.28 16.20 -4.92
N SER A 277 12.72 15.32 -4.09
CA SER A 277 12.10 15.70 -2.80
C SER A 277 13.09 15.85 -1.63
N GLN A 278 14.38 15.57 -1.85
CA GLN A 278 15.45 15.68 -0.84
C GLN A 278 16.46 16.80 -1.12
N SER A 279 16.24 17.60 -2.17
CA SER A 279 17.05 18.77 -2.54
C SER A 279 16.36 20.09 -2.19
#